data_AF-W4L4V9-F1
#
_entry.id   AF-W4L4V9-F1
#
_cell.length_a   1.000
_cell.length_b   1.000
_cell.length_c   1.000
_cell.angle_alpha   90.00
_cell.angle_beta   90.00
_cell.angle_gamma   90.00
#
_symmetry.space_group_name_H-M   'P 1'
#
loop_
_entity.id
_entity.type
_entity.pdbx_description
1 polymer ?
#
loop_
_entity_poly.entity_id
_entity_poly.type
_entity_poly.pdbx_seq_one_letter_code
_entity_poly.pdbx_strand_id
1 'polypeptide(L)'
;MKQCYSEIMTSCAIVMMLCMATVPGLAVADDAKWKAEMIADAELAAPPVVTKTATIYGWSSKGERALLREGAGPYTCVASGAFSLRLGKPPLPYPDPMCMDQNAWAFFLA
;
A
#
# COMPACT_ATOMS: atom_id res chain seq x y z
N MET A 1 -17.25 43.28 -35.91
CA MET A 1 -17.68 42.32 -34.86
C MET A 1 -17.00 40.95 -34.93
N LYS A 2 -16.45 40.50 -36.07
CA LYS A 2 -15.77 39.18 -36.16
C LYS A 2 -14.29 39.18 -35.68
N GLN A 3 -13.62 40.34 -35.72
CA GLN A 3 -12.20 40.46 -35.37
C GLN A 3 -11.91 40.34 -33.86
N CYS A 4 -12.79 40.85 -32.98
CA CYS A 4 -12.60 40.76 -31.52
C CYS A 4 -12.88 39.37 -30.94
N TYR A 5 -13.69 38.53 -31.61
CA TYR A 5 -14.03 37.19 -31.10
C TYR A 5 -12.86 36.20 -31.25
N SER A 6 -12.04 36.38 -32.28
CA SER A 6 -10.89 35.50 -32.54
C SER A 6 -9.81 35.63 -31.46
N GLU A 7 -9.46 36.86 -31.04
CA GLU A 7 -8.38 37.07 -30.06
C GLU A 7 -8.80 36.71 -28.62
N ILE A 8 -10.08 36.88 -28.27
CA ILE A 8 -10.63 36.45 -26.98
C ILE A 8 -10.61 34.91 -26.86
N MET A 9 -10.90 34.18 -27.95
CA MET A 9 -10.88 32.71 -27.97
C MET A 9 -9.46 32.14 -27.89
N THR A 10 -8.46 32.79 -28.51
CA THR A 10 -7.06 32.35 -28.44
C THR A 10 -6.43 32.62 -27.07
N SER A 11 -6.84 33.69 -26.39
CA SER A 11 -6.40 34.00 -25.01
C SER A 11 -6.94 32.99 -23.98
N CYS A 12 -8.17 32.51 -24.12
CA CYS A 12 -8.74 31.51 -23.21
C CYS A 12 -8.09 30.12 -23.37
N ALA A 13 -7.69 29.76 -24.60
CA ALA A 13 -7.06 28.47 -24.88
C ALA A 13 -5.66 28.33 -24.23
N ILE A 14 -4.89 29.42 -24.17
CA ILE A 14 -3.53 29.41 -23.64
C ILE A 14 -3.54 29.37 -22.10
N VAL A 15 -4.50 30.02 -21.44
CA VAL A 15 -4.66 29.98 -19.98
C VAL A 15 -5.17 28.60 -19.50
N MET A 16 -6.01 27.93 -20.30
CA MET A 16 -6.55 26.61 -19.94
C MET A 16 -5.53 25.47 -20.11
N MET A 17 -4.53 25.63 -21.00
CA MET A 17 -3.49 24.62 -21.24
C MET A 17 -2.36 24.66 -20.19
N LEU A 18 -2.26 25.72 -19.38
CA LEU A 18 -1.25 25.86 -18.32
C LEU A 18 -1.75 25.39 -16.93
N CYS A 19 -2.99 24.91 -16.81
CA CYS A 19 -3.56 24.46 -15.53
C CYS A 19 -3.43 22.95 -15.25
N MET A 20 -2.89 22.14 -16.17
CA MET A 20 -2.80 20.68 -15.97
C MET A 20 -1.49 20.19 -15.33
N ALA A 21 -0.66 21.09 -14.78
CA ALA A 21 0.55 20.72 -14.04
C ALA A 21 0.35 20.63 -12.51
N THR A 22 -0.86 20.31 -12.03
CA THR A 22 -1.09 20.02 -10.61
C THR A 22 -0.61 18.61 -10.28
N VAL A 23 0.56 18.57 -9.66
CA VAL A 23 1.28 17.41 -9.11
C VAL A 23 0.35 16.53 -8.25
N PRO A 24 0.23 15.21 -8.53
CA PRO A 24 -0.48 14.28 -7.64
C PRO A 24 0.41 13.94 -6.44
N GLY A 25 0.50 14.83 -5.45
CA GLY A 25 1.41 14.68 -4.31
C GLY A 25 0.81 14.02 -3.06
N LEU A 26 -0.51 13.94 -2.95
CA LEU A 26 -1.17 13.51 -1.70
C LEU A 26 -1.30 12.00 -1.54
N ALA A 27 -1.55 11.25 -2.62
CA ALA A 27 -1.81 9.80 -2.52
C ALA A 27 -0.54 8.97 -2.18
N VAL A 28 0.64 9.42 -2.62
CA VAL A 28 1.89 8.64 -2.48
C VAL A 28 2.43 8.67 -1.05
N ALA A 29 2.19 9.75 -0.31
CA ALA A 29 2.68 9.93 1.05
C ALA A 29 1.92 9.02 2.05
N ASP A 30 0.60 8.92 1.89
CA ASP A 30 -0.24 8.06 2.73
C ASP A 30 0.08 6.57 2.52
N ASP A 31 0.31 6.16 1.28
CA ASP A 31 0.70 4.77 0.95
C ASP A 31 2.07 4.40 1.53
N ALA A 32 3.05 5.31 1.46
CA ALA A 32 4.38 5.09 2.00
C ALA A 32 4.36 4.97 3.54
N LYS A 33 3.57 5.81 4.20
CA LYS A 33 3.38 5.77 5.66
C LYS A 33 2.72 4.45 6.08
N TRP A 34 1.61 4.09 5.45
CA TRP A 34 0.91 2.83 5.72
C TRP A 34 1.84 1.62 5.53
N LYS A 35 2.59 1.60 4.43
CA LYS A 35 3.54 0.53 4.13
C LYS A 35 4.61 0.39 5.24
N ALA A 36 5.15 1.51 5.73
CA ALA A 36 6.14 1.49 6.81
C ALA A 36 5.53 0.98 8.13
N GLU A 37 4.31 1.41 8.47
CA GLU A 37 3.59 0.94 9.66
C GLU A 37 3.32 -0.57 9.60
N MET A 38 2.89 -1.09 8.45
CA MET A 38 2.63 -2.51 8.27
C MET A 38 3.91 -3.36 8.27
N ILE A 39 5.03 -2.84 7.76
CA ILE A 39 6.33 -3.52 7.89
C ILE A 39 6.73 -3.60 9.37
N ALA A 40 6.64 -2.48 10.11
CA ALA A 40 6.98 -2.46 11.52
C ALA A 40 6.11 -3.43 12.33
N ASP A 41 4.81 -3.51 12.02
CA ASP A 41 3.89 -4.45 12.64
C ASP A 41 4.25 -5.91 12.32
N ALA A 42 4.52 -6.26 11.05
CA ALA A 42 4.96 -7.60 10.66
C ALA A 42 6.28 -8.01 11.33
N GLU A 43 7.18 -7.05 11.58
CA GLU A 43 8.45 -7.29 12.25
C GLU A 43 8.31 -7.60 13.76
N LEU A 44 7.15 -7.35 14.37
CA LEU A 44 6.85 -7.78 15.75
C LEU A 44 6.63 -9.30 15.87
N ALA A 45 6.36 -9.98 14.77
CA ALA A 45 6.03 -11.41 14.78
C ALA A 45 7.23 -12.31 15.13
N ALA A 46 8.45 -11.86 14.90
CA ALA A 46 9.66 -12.66 15.13
C ALA A 46 10.92 -11.79 15.34
N PRO A 47 12.03 -12.35 15.86
CA PRO A 47 13.28 -11.60 16.03
C PRO A 47 13.91 -11.18 14.69
N PRO A 48 14.83 -10.18 14.68
CA PRO A 48 15.48 -9.68 13.47
C PRO A 48 16.20 -10.71 12.60
N VAL A 49 16.68 -11.81 13.20
CA VAL A 49 17.30 -12.92 12.45
C VAL A 49 16.33 -13.60 11.48
N VAL A 50 15.01 -13.54 11.78
CA VAL A 50 13.93 -14.03 10.92
C VAL A 50 13.44 -12.90 10.02
N THR A 51 13.10 -11.75 10.60
CA THR A 51 12.33 -10.72 9.91
C THR A 51 13.17 -9.91 8.91
N LYS A 52 14.46 -9.66 9.17
CA LYS A 52 15.31 -8.79 8.33
C LYS A 52 15.41 -9.23 6.87
N THR A 53 15.39 -10.53 6.62
CA THR A 53 15.47 -11.10 5.26
C THR A 53 14.14 -11.67 4.77
N ALA A 54 13.09 -11.67 5.61
CA ALA A 54 11.78 -12.19 5.24
C ALA A 54 11.12 -11.35 4.14
N THR A 55 10.33 -12.00 3.30
CA THR A 55 9.34 -11.30 2.46
C THR A 55 8.20 -10.84 3.34
N ILE A 56 7.72 -9.61 3.18
CA ILE A 56 6.65 -9.03 4.00
C ILE A 56 5.43 -8.69 3.14
N TYR A 57 4.27 -9.20 3.55
CA TYR A 57 2.96 -8.80 3.00
C TYR A 57 2.11 -8.07 4.04
N GLY A 58 1.24 -7.19 3.55
CA GLY A 58 0.18 -6.56 4.32
C GLY A 58 -1.16 -6.68 3.61
N TRP A 59 -2.23 -6.34 4.33
CA TRP A 59 -3.58 -6.34 3.77
C TRP A 59 -4.16 -4.92 3.79
N SER A 60 -4.72 -4.49 2.66
CA SER A 60 -5.43 -3.21 2.59
C SER A 60 -6.75 -3.30 3.37
N SER A 61 -7.38 -2.14 3.61
CA SER A 61 -8.71 -2.08 4.21
C SER A 61 -9.79 -2.80 3.39
N LYS A 62 -9.52 -3.07 2.10
CA LYS A 62 -10.38 -3.85 1.20
C LYS A 62 -10.12 -5.36 1.27
N GLY A 63 -9.16 -5.79 2.09
CA GLY A 63 -8.75 -7.19 2.20
C GLY A 63 -7.82 -7.65 1.06
N GLU A 64 -7.26 -6.72 0.29
CA GLU A 64 -6.33 -7.05 -0.79
C GLU A 64 -4.92 -7.24 -0.23
N ARG A 65 -4.25 -8.33 -0.64
CA ARG A 65 -2.86 -8.59 -0.27
C ARG A 65 -1.92 -7.69 -1.06
N ALA A 66 -1.01 -6.99 -0.38
CA ALA A 66 0.01 -6.15 -0.97
C ALA A 66 1.41 -6.61 -0.55
N LEU A 67 2.34 -6.62 -1.52
CA LEU A 67 3.76 -6.84 -1.23
C LEU A 67 4.37 -5.56 -0.64
N LEU A 68 4.83 -5.63 0.60
CA LEU A 68 5.45 -4.49 1.29
C LEU A 68 6.97 -4.54 1.15
N ARG A 69 7.58 -5.71 1.32
CA ARG A 69 9.02 -5.86 1.14
C ARG A 69 9.33 -7.21 0.54
N GLU A 70 10.12 -7.20 -0.53
CA GLU A 70 10.71 -8.43 -1.05
C GLU A 70 11.91 -8.83 -0.17
N GLY A 71 11.98 -10.11 0.18
CA GLY A 71 13.03 -10.66 1.02
C GLY A 71 13.75 -11.82 0.34
N ALA A 72 15.02 -12.01 0.67
CA ALA A 72 15.84 -13.12 0.17
C ALA A 72 15.88 -14.33 1.12
N GLY A 73 15.24 -14.24 2.28
CA GLY A 73 15.19 -15.28 3.31
C GLY A 73 14.07 -16.30 3.08
N PRO A 74 14.08 -17.40 3.86
CA PRO A 74 13.11 -18.49 3.71
C PRO A 74 11.75 -18.20 4.38
N TYR A 75 11.63 -17.10 5.12
CA TYR A 75 10.43 -16.74 5.84
C TYR A 75 9.58 -15.71 5.09
N THR A 76 8.27 -15.85 5.24
CA THR A 76 7.29 -14.83 4.86
C THR A 76 6.60 -14.33 6.11
N CYS A 77 6.71 -13.04 6.39
CA CYS A 77 6.00 -12.39 7.49
C CYS A 77 4.80 -11.60 6.94
N VAL A 78 3.72 -11.58 7.71
CA VAL A 78 2.52 -10.83 7.37
C VAL A 78 2.15 -9.91 8.51
N ALA A 79 1.76 -8.69 8.16
CA ALA A 79 1.20 -7.73 9.10
C ALA A 79 -0.15 -8.24 9.62
N SER A 80 -0.55 -7.69 10.75
CA SER A 80 -1.82 -7.94 11.40
C SER A 80 -3.01 -7.70 10.48
N GLY A 81 -4.10 -8.40 10.75
CA GLY A 81 -5.31 -8.34 9.92
C GLY A 81 -5.25 -9.18 8.65
N ALA A 82 -4.15 -9.89 8.42
CA ALA A 82 -4.08 -10.92 7.37
C ALA A 82 -5.25 -11.91 7.50
N PHE A 83 -5.88 -12.25 6.37
CA PHE A 83 -7.00 -13.21 6.31
C PHE A 83 -8.25 -12.81 7.13
N SER A 84 -8.38 -11.54 7.52
CA SER A 84 -9.54 -11.05 8.25
C SER A 84 -10.75 -10.86 7.33
N LEU A 85 -11.73 -11.77 7.38
CA LEU A 85 -13.10 -11.58 6.90
C LEU A 85 -14.08 -11.25 8.04
N ARG A 86 -13.58 -10.74 9.17
CA ARG A 86 -14.33 -10.78 10.44
C ARG A 86 -15.39 -9.68 10.54
N LEU A 87 -16.61 -10.02 10.17
CA LEU A 87 -17.83 -9.31 10.54
C LEU A 87 -18.08 -9.46 12.06
N GLY A 88 -18.18 -8.35 12.80
CA GLY A 88 -18.65 -8.32 14.20
C GLY A 88 -17.62 -8.58 15.30
N LYS A 89 -16.31 -8.57 15.02
CA LYS A 89 -15.24 -8.60 16.04
C LYS A 89 -14.55 -7.22 16.15
N PRO A 90 -13.81 -6.94 17.25
CA PRO A 90 -13.14 -5.66 17.44
C PRO A 90 -12.29 -5.28 16.22
N PRO A 91 -12.17 -3.98 15.90
CA PRO A 91 -11.28 -3.52 14.84
C PRO A 91 -9.84 -4.01 15.10
N LEU A 92 -9.08 -4.16 14.02
CA LEU A 92 -7.68 -4.63 13.96
C LEU A 92 -6.81 -4.18 15.17
N PRO A 93 -5.85 -5.02 15.60
CA PRO A 93 -4.95 -5.81 14.75
C PRO A 93 -5.12 -7.33 14.88
N TYR A 94 -6.35 -7.86 14.76
CA TYR A 94 -6.57 -9.30 14.71
C TYR A 94 -6.84 -9.79 13.27
N PRO A 95 -6.20 -10.86 12.78
CA PRO A 95 -5.19 -11.69 13.46
C PRO A 95 -3.88 -10.95 13.72
N ASP A 96 -3.17 -11.36 14.77
CA ASP A 96 -1.85 -10.84 15.13
C ASP A 96 -0.82 -11.02 13.99
N PRO A 97 0.29 -10.27 13.96
CA PRO A 97 1.28 -10.43 12.90
C PRO A 97 1.97 -11.80 13.06
N MET A 98 2.32 -12.43 11.93
CA MET A 98 2.85 -13.80 11.94
C MET A 98 3.94 -13.98 10.89
N CYS A 99 4.97 -14.75 11.22
CA CYS A 99 5.99 -15.21 10.28
C CYS A 99 5.83 -16.71 10.05
N MET A 100 5.87 -17.10 8.77
CA MET A 100 5.72 -18.46 8.30
C MET A 100 6.99 -18.88 7.57
N ASP A 101 7.45 -20.11 7.80
CA ASP A 101 8.44 -20.72 6.93
C ASP A 101 7.84 -21.02 5.55
N GLN A 102 8.69 -21.44 4.61
CA GLN A 102 8.29 -21.73 3.23
C GLN A 102 7.19 -22.80 3.10
N ASN A 103 7.14 -23.78 4.00
CA ASN A 103 6.14 -24.85 3.96
C ASN A 103 4.80 -24.34 4.50
N ALA A 104 4.83 -23.63 5.63
CA ALA A 104 3.65 -22.98 6.18
C ALA A 104 3.07 -21.97 5.17
N TRP A 105 3.92 -21.17 4.53
CA TRP A 105 3.49 -20.22 3.51
C TRP A 105 2.87 -20.92 2.29
N ALA A 106 3.49 -21.99 1.79
CA ALA A 106 2.92 -22.77 0.69
C ALA A 106 1.55 -23.35 1.03
N PHE A 107 1.34 -23.81 2.27
CA PHE A 107 0.04 -24.28 2.74
C PHE A 107 -1.02 -23.16 2.74
N PHE A 108 -0.65 -21.94 3.14
CA PHE A 108 -1.56 -20.78 3.12
C PHE A 108 -1.91 -20.27 1.72
N LEU A 109 -1.12 -20.62 0.71
CA LEU A 109 -1.37 -20.23 -0.69
C LEU A 109 -2.20 -21.25 -1.48
N ALA A 110 -2.35 -22.48 -0.96
CA ALA A 110 -3.12 -23.56 -1.59
C ALA A 110 -4.63 -23.38 -1.40
#